data_AF-A0A970W3T1-F1
#
_entry.id   AF-A0A970W3T1-F1
#
_cell.length_a   1.000
_cell.length_b   1.000
_cell.length_c   1.000
_cell.angle_alpha   90.00
_cell.angle_beta   90.00
_cell.angle_gamma   90.00
#
_symmetry.space_group_name_H-M   'P 1'
#
loop_
_entity.id
_entity.type
_entity.pdbx_description
1 polymer ?
#
loop_
_entity_poly.entity_id
_entity_poly.type
_entity_poly.pdbx_seq_one_letter_code
_entity_poly.pdbx_strand_id
1 'polypeptide(L)'
;GGWYLRNALVYGWGDPLIWRRHGEVVAGQLTTAQYLATRDWGQWLGDLVMTTFRSFWAQFGWMAVPIDHRIYWLLGVLSGLATVGFALWLVRRRRAIRGQGHWLAPPTLVQMRVFAVLASAVLLTLALFLGYNVGYVQFQGRYLFPAIAPLGMAFVLGWRELLQRGPDRWLAIAFGVGAWMSIGAGIDRGDVDVAALGLLAACSVAFLLKKRIPARFHPAIIAAIYAGLLALTAASPWLYIRPYLAP
;
A
#
# COMPACT_ATOMS: atom_id res chain seq x y z
N GLY A 1 17.19 18.54 -17.23
CA GLY A 1 18.08 19.72 -17.07
C GLY A 1 17.31 21.02 -16.98
N GLY A 2 16.51 21.36 -18.01
CA GLY A 2 15.90 22.70 -18.15
C GLY A 2 15.05 23.18 -16.97
N TRP A 3 14.37 22.28 -16.25
CA TRP A 3 13.57 22.65 -15.08
C TRP A 3 14.42 23.25 -13.94
N TYR A 4 15.55 22.62 -13.59
CA TYR A 4 16.46 23.11 -12.55
C TYR A 4 17.13 24.43 -12.95
N LEU A 5 17.52 24.55 -14.22
CA LEU A 5 18.09 25.79 -14.75
C LEU A 5 17.07 26.94 -14.69
N ARG A 6 15.82 26.68 -15.12
CA ARG A 6 14.74 27.65 -15.02
C ARG A 6 14.50 28.08 -13.58
N ASN A 7 14.54 27.15 -12.63
CA ASN A 7 14.37 27.49 -11.21
C ASN A 7 15.52 28.32 -10.66
N ALA A 8 16.76 27.96 -11.00
CA ALA A 8 17.93 28.74 -10.61
C ALA A 8 17.89 30.16 -11.18
N LEU A 9 17.41 30.34 -12.42
CA LEU A 9 17.26 31.66 -13.03
C LEU A 9 16.12 32.49 -12.42
N VAL A 10 15.03 31.86 -11.98
CA VAL A 10 13.84 32.55 -11.45
C VAL A 10 13.89 32.79 -9.95
N TYR A 11 14.33 31.80 -9.16
CA TYR A 11 14.36 31.84 -7.69
C TYR A 11 15.77 32.09 -7.13
N GLY A 12 16.76 32.19 -8.01
CA GLY A 12 18.17 32.37 -7.69
C GLY A 12 18.94 31.04 -7.68
N TRP A 13 20.24 31.11 -7.99
CA TRP A 13 21.13 29.95 -8.04
C TRP A 13 21.27 29.22 -6.70
N GLY A 14 20.88 29.85 -5.59
CA GLY A 14 20.82 29.24 -4.26
C GLY A 14 19.56 28.40 -3.99
N ASP A 15 18.55 28.40 -4.88
CA ASP A 15 17.31 27.63 -4.70
C ASP A 15 16.83 26.89 -5.96
N PRO A 16 17.69 26.08 -6.63
CA PRO A 16 17.32 25.37 -7.86
C PRO A 16 16.24 24.29 -7.66
N LEU A 17 16.07 23.84 -6.41
CA LEU A 17 15.05 22.88 -5.99
C LEU A 17 13.77 23.55 -5.44
N ILE A 18 13.75 24.88 -5.33
CA ILE A 18 12.63 25.67 -4.79
C ILE A 18 12.31 25.31 -3.32
N TRP A 19 13.28 24.84 -2.54
CA TRP A 19 13.04 24.48 -1.13
C TRP A 19 12.77 25.70 -0.26
N ARG A 20 13.49 26.80 -0.47
CA ARG A 20 13.29 28.02 0.31
C ARG A 20 11.94 28.65 -0.01
N ARG A 21 11.65 28.81 -1.30
CA ARG A 21 10.35 29.35 -1.74
C ARG A 21 9.18 28.43 -1.37
N HIS A 22 9.37 27.11 -1.39
CA HIS A 22 8.37 26.17 -0.87
C HIS A 22 8.05 26.43 0.60
N GLY A 23 9.08 26.61 1.44
CA GLY A 23 8.93 26.93 2.87
C GLY A 23 8.09 28.19 3.13
N GLU A 24 8.27 29.24 2.32
CA GLU A 24 7.47 30.47 2.38
C GLU A 24 5.99 30.24 2.01
N VAL A 25 5.73 29.38 1.01
CA VAL A 25 4.37 29.08 0.54
C VAL A 25 3.62 28.16 1.50
N VAL A 26 4.32 27.21 2.13
CA VAL A 26 3.73 26.31 3.13
C VAL A 26 3.68 26.91 4.54
N ALA A 27 4.06 28.18 4.70
CA ALA A 27 3.92 28.89 5.96
C ALA A 27 2.45 28.86 6.42
N GLY A 28 2.20 28.22 7.57
CA GLY A 28 0.86 28.00 8.11
C GLY A 28 0.33 26.56 7.94
N GLN A 29 1.04 25.67 7.25
CA GLN A 29 0.74 24.24 7.29
C GLN A 29 1.04 23.65 8.67
N LEU A 30 0.26 22.63 9.05
CA LEU A 30 0.46 21.90 10.29
C LEU A 30 1.84 21.23 10.29
N THR A 31 2.72 21.68 11.17
CA THR A 31 4.03 21.06 11.35
C THR A 31 3.92 19.81 12.22
N THR A 32 4.85 18.88 12.06
CA THR A 32 4.90 17.67 12.90
C THR A 32 5.14 18.02 14.37
N ALA A 33 5.91 19.08 14.64
CA ALA A 33 6.08 19.61 16.00
C ALA A 33 4.76 20.12 16.60
N GLN A 34 3.96 20.87 15.84
CA GLN A 34 2.65 21.34 16.28
C GLN A 34 1.66 20.18 16.48
N TYR A 35 1.67 19.19 15.61
CA TYR A 35 0.85 17.99 15.77
C TYR A 35 1.17 17.27 17.09
N LEU A 36 2.47 17.05 17.36
CA LEU A 36 2.95 16.37 18.56
C LEU A 36 2.82 17.19 19.85
N ALA A 37 2.61 18.50 19.75
CA ALA A 37 2.24 19.32 20.90
C ALA A 37 0.83 19.00 21.43
N THR A 38 -0.02 18.37 20.61
CA THR A 38 -1.42 18.05 20.95
C THR A 38 -1.72 16.55 20.99
N ARG A 39 -0.86 15.73 20.38
CA ARG A 39 -1.06 14.28 20.22
C ARG A 39 0.26 13.52 20.45
N ASP A 40 0.15 12.23 20.72
CA ASP A 40 1.32 11.38 20.91
C ASP A 40 1.84 10.75 19.59
N TRP A 41 3.02 10.13 19.70
CA TRP A 41 3.66 9.42 18.59
C TRP A 41 2.90 8.18 18.10
N GLY A 42 2.12 7.54 18.97
CA GLY A 42 1.28 6.40 18.60
C GLY A 42 0.16 6.81 17.64
N GLN A 43 -0.50 7.93 17.95
CA GLN A 43 -1.48 8.56 17.08
C GLN A 43 -0.85 9.06 15.79
N TRP A 44 0.34 9.68 15.87
CA TRP A 44 1.07 10.09 14.66
C TRP A 44 1.34 8.91 13.73
N LEU A 45 1.79 7.76 14.26
CA LEU A 45 2.06 6.58 13.45
C LEU A 45 0.77 5.95 12.90
N GLY A 46 -0.28 5.90 13.72
CA GLY A 46 -1.60 5.43 13.30
C GLY A 46 -2.17 6.25 12.14
N ASP A 47 -2.11 7.57 12.28
CA ASP A 47 -2.60 8.50 11.25
C ASP A 47 -1.70 8.49 10.02
N LEU A 48 -0.38 8.40 10.17
CA LEU A 48 0.56 8.21 9.05
C LEU A 48 0.14 6.98 8.25
N VAL A 49 0.02 5.82 8.90
CA VAL A 49 -0.28 4.56 8.21
C VAL A 49 -1.67 4.60 7.58
N MET A 50 -2.70 4.96 8.35
CA MET A 50 -4.09 4.90 7.89
C MET A 50 -4.38 5.92 6.80
N THR A 51 -3.92 7.17 6.99
CA THR A 51 -4.15 8.24 6.02
C THR A 51 -3.36 8.01 4.75
N THR A 52 -2.10 7.55 4.86
CA THR A 52 -1.29 7.20 3.68
C THR A 52 -1.93 6.06 2.92
N PHE A 53 -2.43 5.03 3.61
CA PHE A 53 -3.08 3.89 2.97
C PHE A 53 -4.36 4.30 2.22
N ARG A 54 -5.25 5.04 2.89
CA ARG A 54 -6.53 5.47 2.30
C ARG A 54 -6.30 6.35 1.08
N SER A 55 -5.41 7.33 1.20
CA SER A 55 -5.09 8.28 0.12
C SER A 55 -4.19 7.71 -0.98
N PHE A 56 -3.42 6.66 -0.71
CA PHE A 56 -2.73 5.90 -1.76
C PHE A 56 -3.74 5.21 -2.68
N TRP A 57 -4.80 4.62 -2.11
CA TRP A 57 -5.79 3.87 -2.86
C TRP A 57 -6.90 4.73 -3.45
N ALA A 58 -7.73 5.36 -2.61
CA ALA A 58 -9.00 5.93 -3.07
C ALA A 58 -9.54 7.02 -2.12
N GLN A 59 -8.72 8.02 -1.82
CA GLN A 59 -9.17 9.27 -1.23
C GLN A 59 -8.97 10.38 -2.25
N PHE A 60 -10.06 10.81 -2.89
CA PHE A 60 -10.02 11.67 -4.06
C PHE A 60 -10.02 13.16 -3.72
N GLY A 61 -9.72 13.98 -4.72
CA GLY A 61 -9.60 15.43 -4.60
C GLY A 61 -8.42 15.82 -3.72
N TRP A 62 -8.59 16.90 -2.95
CA TRP A 62 -7.61 17.35 -1.96
C TRP A 62 -7.82 16.65 -0.62
N MET A 63 -7.89 15.31 -0.66
CA MET A 63 -8.22 14.41 0.47
C MET A 63 -9.66 14.53 1.00
N ALA A 64 -10.55 15.20 0.27
CA ALA A 64 -11.90 15.51 0.74
C ALA A 64 -12.90 14.36 0.58
N VAL A 65 -12.65 13.42 -0.35
CA VAL A 65 -13.62 12.40 -0.74
C VAL A 65 -13.09 11.00 -0.45
N PRO A 66 -13.27 10.46 0.76
CA PRO A 66 -12.97 9.06 1.05
C PRO A 66 -14.04 8.14 0.45
N ILE A 67 -13.63 6.98 -0.04
CA ILE A 67 -14.58 5.90 -0.36
C ILE A 67 -15.07 5.15 0.89
N ASP A 68 -16.02 4.25 0.69
CA ASP A 68 -16.62 3.43 1.75
C ASP A 68 -15.56 2.61 2.53
N HIS A 69 -15.68 2.59 3.85
CA HIS A 69 -14.77 1.90 4.77
C HIS A 69 -14.61 0.39 4.46
N ARG A 70 -15.67 -0.26 3.97
CA ARG A 70 -15.67 -1.68 3.60
C ARG A 70 -14.71 -1.96 2.45
N ILE A 71 -14.57 -1.01 1.54
CA ILE A 71 -13.62 -1.12 0.43
C ILE A 71 -12.20 -0.97 0.94
N TYR A 72 -11.95 -0.09 1.93
CA TYR A 72 -10.63 -0.03 2.56
C TYR A 72 -10.27 -1.33 3.29
N TRP A 73 -11.23 -2.02 3.92
CA TRP A 73 -10.99 -3.35 4.47
C TRP A 73 -10.57 -4.35 3.39
N LEU A 74 -11.31 -4.40 2.28
CA LEU A 74 -10.97 -5.26 1.14
C LEU A 74 -9.57 -4.96 0.60
N LEU A 75 -9.27 -3.69 0.32
CA LEU A 75 -7.96 -3.25 -0.16
C LEU A 75 -6.86 -3.57 0.85
N GLY A 76 -7.14 -3.42 2.15
CA GLY A 76 -6.21 -3.72 3.23
C GLY A 76 -5.84 -5.20 3.25
N VAL A 77 -6.83 -6.09 3.13
CA VAL A 77 -6.61 -7.53 3.02
C VAL A 77 -5.82 -7.85 1.75
N LEU A 78 -6.18 -7.25 0.60
CA LEU A 78 -5.49 -7.51 -0.66
C LEU A 78 -4.01 -7.09 -0.61
N SER A 79 -3.72 -5.89 -0.08
CA SER A 79 -2.36 -5.38 0.12
C SER A 79 -1.58 -6.18 1.16
N GLY A 80 -2.22 -6.60 2.25
CA GLY A 80 -1.61 -7.42 3.30
C GLY A 80 -1.19 -8.79 2.77
N LEU A 81 -2.08 -9.46 2.04
CA LEU A 81 -1.81 -10.74 1.39
C LEU A 81 -0.69 -10.64 0.36
N ALA A 82 -0.70 -9.60 -0.46
CA ALA A 82 0.37 -9.34 -1.42
C ALA A 82 1.72 -9.15 -0.71
N THR A 83 1.75 -8.38 0.38
CA THR A 83 2.96 -8.15 1.18
C THR A 83 3.50 -9.45 1.78
N VAL A 84 2.61 -10.28 2.38
CA VAL A 84 3.00 -11.59 2.93
C VAL A 84 3.56 -12.50 1.84
N GLY A 85 2.87 -12.59 0.69
CA GLY A 85 3.34 -13.36 -0.45
C GLY A 85 4.71 -12.90 -0.96
N PHE A 86 4.93 -11.58 -1.02
CA PHE A 86 6.20 -11.02 -1.49
C PHE A 86 7.34 -11.28 -0.51
N ALA A 87 7.07 -11.20 0.79
CA ALA A 87 8.04 -11.56 1.82
C ALA A 87 8.42 -13.05 1.74
N LEU A 88 7.46 -13.95 1.55
CA LEU A 88 7.71 -15.37 1.34
C LEU A 88 8.55 -15.63 0.10
N TRP A 89 8.26 -14.93 -0.99
CA TRP A 89 9.02 -15.01 -2.23
C TRP A 89 10.48 -14.60 -1.99
N LEU A 90 10.71 -13.50 -1.28
CA LEU A 90 12.06 -13.02 -0.95
C LEU A 90 12.83 -14.03 -0.08
N VAL A 91 12.19 -14.58 0.96
CA VAL A 91 12.80 -15.58 1.85
C VAL A 91 13.18 -16.84 1.08
N ARG A 92 12.29 -17.35 0.23
CA ARG A 92 12.55 -18.56 -0.58
C ARG A 92 13.62 -18.33 -1.63
N ARG A 93 13.61 -17.16 -2.28
CA ARG A 93 14.65 -16.78 -3.24
C ARG A 93 16.01 -16.70 -2.56
N ARG A 94 16.10 -16.11 -1.36
CA ARG A 94 17.34 -16.06 -0.56
C ARG A 94 17.84 -17.45 -0.17
N ARG A 95 16.95 -18.36 0.25
CA ARG A 95 17.32 -19.75 0.59
C ARG A 95 17.82 -20.54 -0.62
N ALA A 96 17.19 -20.38 -1.77
CA ALA A 96 17.62 -21.03 -3.01
C ALA A 96 19.02 -20.59 -3.43
N ILE A 97 19.31 -19.28 -3.39
CA ILE A 97 20.62 -18.72 -3.73
C ILE A 97 21.72 -19.19 -2.75
N ARG A 98 21.40 -19.34 -1.45
CA ARG A 98 22.35 -19.80 -0.42
C ARG A 98 22.64 -21.31 -0.43
N GLY A 99 22.23 -22.04 -1.47
CA GLY A 99 22.65 -23.44 -1.67
C GLY A 99 21.67 -24.51 -1.19
N GLN A 100 20.44 -24.17 -0.82
CA GLN A 100 19.43 -25.16 -0.42
C GLN A 100 18.47 -25.57 -1.56
N GLY A 101 18.64 -25.05 -2.77
CA GLY A 101 17.80 -25.40 -3.92
C GLY A 101 18.50 -25.14 -5.25
N HIS A 102 18.97 -26.20 -5.89
CA HIS A 102 19.72 -26.21 -7.16
C HIS A 102 18.85 -25.95 -8.40
N TRP A 103 17.55 -25.73 -8.23
CA TRP A 103 16.55 -25.65 -9.31
C TRP A 103 16.29 -24.24 -9.84
N LEU A 104 16.88 -23.20 -9.24
CA LEU A 104 16.68 -21.81 -9.63
C LEU A 104 17.96 -21.25 -10.23
N ALA A 105 17.92 -20.92 -11.52
CA ALA A 105 19.01 -20.20 -12.16
C ALA A 105 19.32 -18.91 -11.37
N PRO A 106 20.60 -18.63 -11.08
CA PRO A 106 21.00 -17.39 -10.45
C PRO A 106 20.52 -16.22 -11.33
N PRO A 107 20.10 -15.10 -10.72
CA PRO A 107 19.66 -13.95 -11.48
C PRO A 107 20.81 -13.42 -12.33
N THR A 108 20.52 -13.00 -13.56
CA THR A 108 21.53 -12.38 -14.42
C THR A 108 21.99 -11.04 -13.83
N LEU A 109 23.18 -10.56 -14.21
CA LEU A 109 23.65 -9.22 -13.81
C LEU A 109 22.65 -8.12 -14.16
N VAL A 110 21.97 -8.24 -15.31
CA VAL A 110 20.91 -7.32 -15.72
C VAL A 110 19.74 -7.35 -14.74
N GLN A 111 19.26 -8.54 -14.36
CA GLN A 111 18.17 -8.66 -13.37
C GLN A 111 18.56 -8.05 -12.02
N MET A 112 19.81 -8.26 -11.57
CA MET A 112 20.30 -7.66 -10.32
C MET A 112 20.32 -6.13 -10.40
N ARG A 113 20.77 -5.56 -11.52
CA ARG A 113 20.73 -4.11 -11.75
C ARG A 113 19.31 -3.56 -11.76
N VAL A 114 18.37 -4.25 -12.42
CA VAL A 114 16.95 -3.87 -12.43
C VAL A 114 16.38 -3.89 -11.02
N PHE A 115 16.63 -4.95 -10.24
CA PHE A 115 16.16 -5.00 -8.85
C PHE A 115 16.80 -3.92 -7.97
N ALA A 116 18.08 -3.61 -8.18
CA ALA A 116 18.74 -2.53 -7.45
C ALA A 116 18.12 -1.16 -7.75
N VAL A 117 17.80 -0.86 -9.02
CA VAL A 117 17.12 0.37 -9.43
C VAL A 117 15.69 0.44 -8.88
N LEU A 118 14.95 -0.66 -8.92
CA LEU A 118 13.59 -0.71 -8.37
C LEU A 118 13.60 -0.53 -6.83
N ALA A 119 14.55 -1.17 -6.15
CA ALA A 119 14.72 -1.02 -4.71
C ALA A 119 15.15 0.39 -4.34
N SER A 120 16.08 1.00 -5.07
CA SER A 120 16.51 2.38 -4.81
C SER A 120 15.38 3.37 -5.06
N ALA A 121 14.55 3.18 -6.09
CA ALA A 121 13.37 4.01 -6.32
C ALA A 121 12.38 3.97 -5.14
N VAL A 122 12.12 2.78 -4.58
CA VAL A 122 11.28 2.63 -3.38
C VAL A 122 11.92 3.33 -2.18
N LEU A 123 13.19 3.04 -1.91
CA LEU A 123 13.90 3.59 -0.74
C LEU A 123 14.02 5.11 -0.78
N LEU A 124 14.35 5.68 -1.94
CA LEU A 124 14.42 7.14 -2.13
C LEU A 124 13.04 7.78 -1.97
N THR A 125 12.00 7.18 -2.53
CA THR A 125 10.62 7.69 -2.38
C THR A 125 10.19 7.67 -0.91
N LEU A 126 10.45 6.58 -0.19
CA LEU A 126 10.16 6.47 1.24
C LEU A 126 10.98 7.46 2.07
N ALA A 127 12.28 7.62 1.78
CA ALA A 127 13.13 8.57 2.49
C ALA A 127 12.66 10.01 2.30
N LEU A 128 12.29 10.41 1.08
CA LEU A 128 11.73 11.73 0.80
C LEU A 128 10.37 11.92 1.48
N PHE A 129 9.50 10.91 1.41
CA PHE A 129 8.18 10.95 2.04
C PHE A 129 8.27 11.09 3.56
N LEU A 130 9.09 10.25 4.22
CA LEU A 130 9.30 10.31 5.66
C LEU A 130 10.02 11.59 6.07
N GLY A 131 11.05 12.00 5.33
CA GLY A 131 11.77 13.25 5.57
C GLY A 131 10.86 14.48 5.49
N TYR A 132 9.93 14.49 4.53
CA TYR A 132 8.93 15.56 4.44
C TYR A 132 7.98 15.55 5.64
N ASN A 133 7.58 14.36 6.11
CA ASN A 133 6.71 14.17 7.26
C ASN A 133 7.38 14.41 8.63
N VAL A 134 8.70 14.60 8.67
CA VAL A 134 9.38 15.13 9.86
C VAL A 134 9.14 16.63 10.02
N GLY A 135 9.03 17.37 8.92
CA GLY A 135 8.74 18.81 8.94
C GLY A 135 7.25 19.12 9.03
N TYR A 136 6.46 18.56 8.10
CA TYR A 136 5.05 18.90 7.91
C TYR A 136 4.18 17.65 7.88
N VAL A 137 3.00 17.72 8.50
CA VAL A 137 2.04 16.60 8.51
C VAL A 137 1.40 16.45 7.14
N GLN A 138 1.93 15.51 6.34
CA GLN A 138 1.64 15.33 4.93
C GLN A 138 1.55 13.84 4.60
N PHE A 139 0.65 13.15 5.30
CA PHE A 139 0.40 11.70 5.22
C PHE A 139 -0.30 11.26 3.92
N GLN A 140 0.04 11.88 2.80
CA GLN A 140 -0.64 11.66 1.52
C GLN A 140 0.05 10.54 0.74
N GLY A 141 -0.66 9.45 0.50
CA GLY A 141 -0.19 8.28 -0.23
C GLY A 141 0.23 8.56 -1.67
N ARG A 142 -0.27 9.65 -2.28
CA ARG A 142 0.17 10.10 -3.61
C ARG A 142 1.67 10.38 -3.71
N TYR A 143 2.32 10.68 -2.59
CA TYR A 143 3.78 10.84 -2.55
C TYR A 143 4.54 9.52 -2.79
N LEU A 144 3.87 8.37 -2.72
CA LEU A 144 4.43 7.05 -3.03
C LEU A 144 4.31 6.69 -4.52
N PHE A 145 3.62 7.48 -5.34
CA PHE A 145 3.42 7.18 -6.77
C PHE A 145 4.70 7.07 -7.60
N PRO A 146 5.81 7.78 -7.32
CA PRO A 146 7.08 7.52 -7.98
C PRO A 146 7.56 6.06 -7.84
N ALA A 147 7.14 5.37 -6.77
CA ALA A 147 7.42 3.97 -6.51
C ALA A 147 6.29 3.02 -6.96
N ILE A 148 5.27 3.48 -7.70
CA ILE A 148 4.11 2.64 -8.05
C ILE A 148 4.49 1.42 -8.90
N ALA A 149 5.45 1.56 -9.82
CA ALA A 149 5.91 0.46 -10.65
C ALA A 149 6.56 -0.68 -9.83
N PRO A 150 7.57 -0.42 -8.97
CA PRO A 150 8.11 -1.47 -8.10
C PRO A 150 7.09 -2.01 -7.09
N LEU A 151 6.20 -1.17 -6.56
CA LEU A 151 5.14 -1.63 -5.66
C LEU A 151 4.15 -2.56 -6.38
N GLY A 152 3.75 -2.24 -7.62
CA GLY A 152 2.91 -3.10 -8.45
C GLY A 152 3.58 -4.43 -8.78
N MET A 153 4.89 -4.43 -9.07
CA MET A 153 5.65 -5.66 -9.27
C MET A 153 5.66 -6.52 -8.00
N ALA A 154 5.93 -5.92 -6.83
CA ALA A 154 5.88 -6.61 -5.55
C ALA A 154 4.48 -7.20 -5.28
N PHE A 155 3.43 -6.45 -5.63
CA PHE A 155 2.04 -6.89 -5.47
C PHE A 155 1.74 -8.15 -6.29
N VAL A 156 2.08 -8.16 -7.58
CA VAL A 156 1.88 -9.32 -8.47
C VAL A 156 2.70 -10.52 -8.02
N LEU A 157 3.99 -10.31 -7.73
CA LEU A 157 4.88 -11.38 -7.26
C LEU A 157 4.36 -11.99 -5.96
N GLY A 158 3.86 -11.14 -5.06
CA GLY A 158 3.29 -11.57 -3.80
C GLY A 158 2.07 -12.46 -3.98
N TRP A 159 1.08 -12.01 -4.75
CA TRP A 159 -0.09 -12.83 -5.07
C TRP A 159 0.27 -14.13 -5.77
N ARG A 160 1.21 -14.10 -6.72
CA ARG A 160 1.66 -15.31 -7.41
C ARG A 160 2.30 -16.31 -6.45
N GLU A 161 3.19 -15.86 -5.58
CA GLU A 161 3.84 -16.74 -4.59
C GLU A 161 2.83 -17.29 -3.59
N LEU A 162 1.88 -16.46 -3.17
CA LEU A 162 0.82 -16.83 -2.25
C LEU A 162 -0.09 -17.90 -2.86
N LEU A 163 -0.49 -17.76 -4.12
CA LEU A 163 -1.32 -18.74 -4.82
C LEU A 163 -0.55 -20.04 -5.10
N GLN A 164 0.71 -19.96 -5.49
CA GLN A 164 1.48 -21.17 -5.84
C GLN A 164 1.96 -21.94 -4.61
N ARG A 165 2.40 -21.26 -3.57
CA ARG A 165 3.16 -21.85 -2.45
C ARG A 165 2.84 -21.20 -1.10
N GLY A 166 1.69 -20.54 -0.96
CA GLY A 166 1.30 -19.88 0.29
C GLY A 166 1.18 -20.84 1.48
N PRO A 167 1.39 -20.35 2.73
CA PRO A 167 1.15 -21.09 3.96
C PRO A 167 -0.35 -21.13 4.26
N ASP A 168 -1.12 -21.77 3.39
CA ASP A 168 -2.59 -21.66 3.34
C ASP A 168 -3.28 -21.95 4.68
N ARG A 169 -2.82 -22.97 5.41
CA ARG A 169 -3.36 -23.33 6.73
C ARG A 169 -3.15 -22.21 7.76
N TRP A 170 -1.97 -21.60 7.79
CA TRP A 170 -1.65 -20.54 8.73
C TRP A 170 -2.41 -19.26 8.42
N LEU A 171 -2.59 -18.94 7.14
CA LEU A 171 -3.41 -17.81 6.72
C LEU A 171 -4.87 -18.03 7.07
N ALA A 172 -5.40 -19.24 6.82
CA ALA A 172 -6.76 -19.58 7.22
C ALA A 172 -6.99 -19.41 8.73
N ILE A 173 -6.05 -19.89 9.55
CA ILE A 173 -6.09 -19.72 11.01
C ILE A 173 -6.00 -18.24 11.38
N ALA A 174 -5.05 -17.49 10.80
CA ALA A 174 -4.88 -16.07 11.10
C ALA A 174 -6.15 -15.25 10.79
N PHE A 175 -6.78 -15.50 9.64
CA PHE A 175 -8.06 -14.86 9.30
C PHE A 175 -9.22 -15.33 10.19
N GLY A 176 -9.24 -16.61 10.57
CA GLY A 176 -10.26 -17.12 11.50
C GLY A 176 -10.13 -16.52 12.90
N VAL A 177 -8.91 -16.38 13.41
CA VAL A 177 -8.61 -15.67 14.67
C VAL A 177 -8.97 -14.19 14.54
N GLY A 178 -8.61 -13.54 13.43
CA GLY A 178 -8.99 -12.15 13.18
C GLY A 178 -10.50 -11.93 13.16
N ALA A 179 -11.25 -12.84 12.52
CA ALA A 179 -12.71 -12.83 12.53
C ALA A 179 -13.24 -12.98 13.96
N TRP A 180 -12.70 -13.91 14.75
CA TRP A 180 -13.09 -14.12 16.14
C TRP A 180 -12.79 -12.89 17.02
N MET A 181 -11.60 -12.29 16.87
CA MET A 181 -11.23 -11.05 17.57
C MET A 181 -12.14 -9.87 17.18
N SER A 182 -12.56 -9.79 15.91
CA SER A 182 -13.50 -8.77 15.44
C SER A 182 -14.87 -8.89 16.11
N ILE A 183 -15.33 -10.11 16.42
CA ILE A 183 -16.57 -10.33 17.18
C ILE A 183 -16.38 -9.81 18.61
N GLY A 184 -15.30 -10.21 19.29
CA GLY A 184 -15.03 -9.78 20.66
C GLY A 184 -14.96 -8.25 20.79
N ALA A 185 -14.18 -7.61 19.92
CA ALA A 185 -14.07 -6.15 19.90
C ALA A 185 -15.40 -5.46 19.54
N GLY A 186 -16.24 -6.10 18.73
CA GLY A 186 -17.56 -5.57 18.39
C GLY A 186 -18.56 -5.67 19.55
N ILE A 187 -18.50 -6.75 20.34
CA ILE A 187 -19.29 -6.89 21.57
C ILE A 187 -18.92 -5.79 22.58
N ASP A 188 -17.62 -5.55 22.79
CA ASP A 188 -17.14 -4.52 23.72
C ASP A 188 -17.56 -3.09 23.30
N ARG A 189 -17.67 -2.85 21.99
CA ARG A 189 -18.07 -1.55 21.43
C ARG A 189 -19.58 -1.42 21.21
N GLY A 190 -20.34 -2.51 21.38
CA GLY A 190 -21.77 -2.57 21.07
C GLY A 190 -22.12 -2.53 19.57
N ASP A 191 -21.13 -2.65 18.68
CA ASP A 191 -21.33 -2.67 17.23
C ASP A 191 -20.32 -3.60 16.56
N VAL A 192 -20.81 -4.63 15.88
CA VAL A 192 -20.00 -5.61 15.17
C VAL A 192 -19.92 -5.20 13.71
N ASP A 193 -18.71 -4.93 13.22
CA ASP A 193 -18.46 -4.70 11.80
C ASP A 193 -18.67 -6.01 11.01
N VAL A 194 -19.91 -6.27 10.62
CA VAL A 194 -20.33 -7.47 9.88
C VAL A 194 -19.59 -7.59 8.56
N ALA A 195 -19.23 -6.47 7.93
CA ALA A 195 -18.51 -6.47 6.66
C ALA A 195 -17.07 -6.94 6.85
N ALA A 196 -16.36 -6.41 7.85
CA ALA A 196 -15.02 -6.87 8.21
C ALA A 196 -15.04 -8.35 8.63
N LEU A 197 -16.00 -8.74 9.48
CA LEU A 197 -16.17 -10.12 9.92
C LEU A 197 -16.40 -11.06 8.73
N GLY A 198 -17.34 -10.72 7.85
CA GLY A 198 -17.67 -11.51 6.65
C GLY A 198 -16.47 -11.64 5.71
N LEU A 199 -15.70 -10.56 5.51
CA LEU A 199 -14.48 -10.58 4.72
C LEU A 199 -13.42 -11.51 5.31
N LEU A 200 -13.14 -11.40 6.61
CA LEU A 200 -12.14 -12.24 7.29
C LEU A 200 -12.56 -13.72 7.27
N ALA A 201 -13.82 -14.01 7.55
CA ALA A 201 -14.36 -15.36 7.46
C ALA A 201 -14.27 -15.93 6.04
N ALA A 202 -14.64 -15.14 5.03
CA ALA A 202 -14.53 -15.52 3.62
C ALA A 202 -13.08 -15.81 3.22
N CYS A 203 -12.12 -14.99 3.66
CA CYS A 203 -10.70 -15.24 3.43
C CYS A 203 -10.23 -16.53 4.11
N SER A 204 -10.65 -16.78 5.35
CA SER A 204 -10.32 -18.03 6.07
C SER A 204 -10.76 -19.27 5.27
N VAL A 205 -12.03 -19.27 4.83
CA VAL A 205 -12.59 -20.36 4.01
C VAL A 205 -11.88 -20.45 2.66
N ALA A 206 -11.61 -19.33 1.99
CA ALA A 206 -10.93 -19.30 0.70
C ALA A 206 -9.54 -19.96 0.78
N PHE A 207 -8.75 -19.71 1.84
CA PHE A 207 -7.43 -20.35 2.00
C PHE A 207 -7.53 -21.85 2.32
N LEU A 208 -8.56 -22.30 3.04
CA LEU A 208 -8.81 -23.73 3.25
C LEU A 208 -9.16 -24.45 1.94
N LEU A 209 -9.96 -23.80 1.10
CA LEU A 209 -10.43 -24.35 -0.18
C LEU A 209 -9.44 -24.15 -1.32
N LYS A 210 -8.46 -23.25 -1.18
CA LYS A 210 -7.49 -22.89 -2.22
C LYS A 210 -6.81 -24.10 -2.85
N LYS A 211 -6.50 -25.14 -2.06
CA LYS A 211 -5.88 -26.39 -2.54
C LYS A 211 -6.71 -27.14 -3.58
N ARG A 212 -8.02 -26.87 -3.66
CA ARG A 212 -8.92 -27.45 -4.66
C ARG A 212 -8.87 -26.71 -5.99
N ILE A 213 -8.25 -25.53 -6.05
CA ILE A 213 -8.14 -24.72 -7.27
C ILE A 213 -6.97 -25.24 -8.11
N PRO A 214 -7.21 -25.72 -9.35
CA PRO A 214 -6.13 -26.12 -10.25
C PRO A 214 -5.18 -24.96 -10.56
N ALA A 215 -3.87 -25.24 -10.63
CA ALA A 215 -2.84 -24.21 -10.84
C ALA A 215 -3.03 -23.37 -12.12
N ARG A 216 -3.68 -23.94 -13.15
CA ARG A 216 -4.03 -23.25 -14.40
C ARG A 216 -4.91 -22.00 -14.20
N PHE A 217 -5.65 -21.92 -13.09
CA PHE A 217 -6.53 -20.78 -12.79
C PHE A 217 -5.85 -19.69 -11.96
N HIS A 218 -4.63 -19.89 -11.46
CA HIS A 218 -3.94 -18.86 -10.66
C HIS A 218 -3.78 -17.53 -11.41
N PRO A 219 -3.41 -17.49 -12.71
CA PRO A 219 -3.35 -16.24 -13.46
C PRO A 219 -4.72 -15.56 -13.58
N ALA A 220 -5.80 -16.33 -13.73
CA ALA A 220 -7.16 -15.81 -13.83
C ALA A 220 -7.61 -15.14 -12.51
N ILE A 221 -7.22 -15.67 -11.35
CA ILE A 221 -7.48 -15.04 -10.05
C ILE A 221 -6.79 -13.68 -9.95
N ILE A 222 -5.52 -13.60 -10.35
CA ILE A 222 -4.78 -12.33 -10.35
C ILE A 222 -5.43 -11.33 -11.31
N ALA A 223 -5.81 -11.78 -12.51
CA ALA A 223 -6.52 -10.96 -13.48
C ALA A 223 -7.87 -10.45 -12.94
N ALA A 224 -8.62 -11.28 -12.22
CA ALA A 224 -9.88 -10.90 -11.59
C ALA A 224 -9.69 -9.81 -10.52
N ILE A 225 -8.61 -9.86 -9.73
CA ILE A 225 -8.26 -8.78 -8.79
C ILE A 225 -8.07 -7.46 -9.54
N TYR A 226 -7.28 -7.46 -10.61
CA TYR A 226 -7.08 -6.25 -11.43
C TYR A 226 -8.36 -5.77 -12.10
N ALA A 227 -9.19 -6.68 -12.62
CA ALA A 227 -10.49 -6.34 -13.19
C ALA A 227 -11.39 -5.67 -12.14
N GLY A 228 -11.40 -6.18 -10.90
CA GLY A 228 -12.11 -5.56 -9.79
C GLY A 228 -11.59 -4.16 -9.44
N LEU A 229 -10.27 -3.97 -9.40
CA LEU A 229 -9.67 -2.66 -9.16
C LEU A 229 -9.98 -1.65 -10.29
N LEU A 230 -9.98 -2.12 -11.55
CA LEU A 230 -10.35 -1.30 -12.70
C LEU A 230 -11.84 -0.93 -12.66
N ALA A 231 -12.72 -1.88 -12.30
CA ALA A 231 -14.14 -1.64 -12.14
C ALA A 231 -14.41 -0.62 -11.01
N LEU A 232 -13.73 -0.77 -9.86
CA LEU A 232 -13.78 0.20 -8.77
C LEU A 232 -13.34 1.59 -9.23
N THR A 233 -12.24 1.68 -9.99
CA THR A 233 -11.73 2.94 -10.55
C THR A 233 -12.76 3.58 -11.49
N ALA A 234 -13.35 2.79 -12.40
CA ALA A 234 -14.35 3.28 -13.35
C ALA A 234 -15.66 3.72 -12.68
N ALA A 235 -16.06 3.05 -11.59
CA ALA A 235 -17.25 3.37 -10.83
C ALA A 235 -17.06 4.57 -9.89
N SER A 236 -15.84 4.83 -9.43
CA SER A 236 -15.53 5.84 -8.40
C SER A 236 -16.03 7.26 -8.71
N PRO A 237 -15.91 7.78 -9.96
CA PRO A 237 -16.45 9.09 -10.31
C PRO A 237 -17.96 9.21 -10.06
N TRP A 238 -18.71 8.13 -10.33
CA TRP A 238 -20.17 8.12 -10.24
C TRP A 238 -20.69 7.82 -8.85
N LEU A 239 -20.00 6.93 -8.11
CA LEU A 239 -20.42 6.50 -6.79
C LEU A 239 -19.97 7.43 -5.66
N TYR A 240 -18.83 8.12 -5.83
CA TYR A 240 -18.24 8.92 -4.73
C TYR A 240 -17.99 10.37 -5.10
N ILE A 241 -17.41 10.65 -6.28
CA ILE A 241 -17.00 12.02 -6.63
C ILE A 241 -18.21 12.88 -7.01
N ARG A 242 -19.07 12.42 -7.92
CA ARG A 242 -20.25 13.17 -8.36
C ARG A 242 -21.23 13.44 -7.21
N PRO A 243 -21.58 12.47 -6.34
CA PRO A 243 -22.44 12.74 -5.19
C PRO A 243 -21.84 13.76 -4.21
N TYR A 244 -20.52 13.77 -4.03
CA TYR A 244 -19.85 14.75 -3.18
C TYR A 244 -19.88 16.18 -3.74
N LEU A 245 -19.90 16.33 -5.07
CA LEU A 245 -19.97 17.63 -5.74
C LEU A 245 -21.42 18.12 -5.95
N ALA A 246 -22.42 17.27 -5.73
CA ALA A 246 -23.81 17.64 -5.80
C ALA A 246 -24.23 18.26 -4.44
N PRO A 247 -24.76 19.50 -4.44
CA PRO A 247 -25.21 20.17 -3.21
C PRO A 247 -26.44 19.51 -2.60
#